data_AF-A0A1Q7IQ35-F1
#
_entry.id   AF-A0A1Q7IQ35-F1
#
_cell.length_a   1.000
_cell.length_b   1.000
_cell.length_c   1.000
_cell.angle_alpha   90.00
_cell.angle_beta   90.00
_cell.angle_gamma   90.00
#
_symmetry.space_group_name_H-M   'P 1'
#
loop_
_entity.id
_entity.type
_entity.pdbx_description
1 polymer ?
#
loop_
_entity_poly.entity_id
_entity_poly.type
_entity_poly.pdbx_seq_one_letter_code
_entity_poly.pdbx_strand_id
1 'polypeptide(L)'
;MGRALGATATGALLATMGSELLNAQIVLADKSDQVVQPTPIPGGDFGTHHFLPGRGKEVSTINNFNGMVAIGQLRGAGTGTDTATGAATRLSFSVDNRFLVGEYIGIDGMPHRAAFGVF
;
A
#
# COMPACT_ATOMS: atom_id res chain seq x y z
N MET A 1 -0.47 16.35 36.42
CA MET A 1 -0.98 14.97 36.23
C MET A 1 -2.39 15.05 35.69
N GLY A 2 -2.72 14.34 34.60
CA GLY A 2 -4.10 14.20 34.10
C GLY A 2 -4.27 14.55 32.62
N ARG A 3 -4.74 13.59 31.83
CA ARG A 3 -4.71 13.50 30.35
C ARG A 3 -6.00 14.01 29.72
N ALA A 4 -5.96 14.43 28.45
CA ALA A 4 -6.74 13.89 27.32
C ALA A 4 -6.95 14.92 26.20
N LEU A 5 -6.63 14.55 24.95
CA LEU A 5 -7.19 15.06 23.69
C LEU A 5 -6.87 13.98 22.65
N GLY A 6 -7.86 13.22 22.16
CA GLY A 6 -8.56 13.49 20.88
C GLY A 6 -8.01 12.53 19.81
N ALA A 7 -8.74 11.94 18.87
CA ALA A 7 -10.11 12.12 18.43
C ALA A 7 -10.60 10.83 17.75
N THR A 8 -11.90 10.58 17.84
CA THR A 8 -12.64 9.59 17.05
C THR A 8 -12.72 10.06 15.61
N ALA A 9 -12.38 9.21 14.63
CA ALA A 9 -12.71 9.45 13.23
C ALA A 9 -13.62 8.32 12.73
N THR A 10 -14.92 8.60 12.73
CA THR A 10 -15.96 7.81 12.10
C THR A 10 -15.95 8.12 10.60
N GLY A 11 -15.75 7.11 9.76
CA GLY A 11 -15.89 7.22 8.30
C GLY A 11 -16.63 6.01 7.75
N ALA A 12 -17.89 6.19 7.39
CA ALA A 12 -18.69 5.16 6.73
C ALA A 12 -18.26 5.03 5.26
N LEU A 13 -18.00 3.81 4.79
CA LEU A 13 -17.75 3.50 3.38
C LEU A 13 -18.86 2.58 2.85
N LEU A 14 -19.51 3.06 1.79
CA LEU A 14 -20.59 2.41 1.06
C LEU A 14 -20.15 1.04 0.53
N ALA A 15 -20.89 0.01 0.91
CA ALA A 15 -20.60 -1.38 0.60
C ALA A 15 -21.11 -1.78 -0.79
N THR A 16 -20.20 -1.85 -1.76
CA THR A 16 -20.29 -2.81 -2.88
C THR A 16 -18.93 -3.42 -3.12
N MET A 17 -18.39 -4.08 -2.10
CA MET A 17 -17.21 -4.93 -2.23
C MET A 17 -17.64 -6.34 -1.84
N GLY A 18 -17.41 -7.30 -2.75
CA GLY A 18 -17.84 -8.69 -2.58
C GLY A 18 -17.35 -9.29 -1.26
N SER A 19 -18.04 -10.32 -0.78
CA SER A 19 -17.89 -10.90 0.57
C SER A 19 -16.47 -11.32 0.98
N GLU A 20 -15.51 -11.38 0.05
CA GLU A 20 -14.10 -11.63 0.36
C GLU A 20 -13.40 -10.42 1.01
N LEU A 21 -13.85 -9.18 0.74
CA LEU A 21 -13.30 -7.99 1.38
C LEU A 21 -13.69 -7.87 2.86
N LEU A 22 -14.75 -8.58 3.26
CA LEU A 22 -15.21 -8.65 4.64
C LEU A 22 -14.32 -9.56 5.51
N ASN A 23 -13.54 -10.44 4.88
CA ASN A 23 -12.55 -11.31 5.54
C ASN A 23 -11.12 -10.78 5.43
N ALA A 24 -10.91 -9.61 4.81
CA ALA A 24 -9.61 -8.96 4.84
C ALA A 24 -9.30 -8.61 6.30
N GLN A 25 -8.20 -9.16 6.83
CA GLN A 25 -7.71 -8.72 8.13
C GLN A 25 -7.40 -7.23 8.02
N ILE A 26 -8.09 -6.39 8.80
CA ILE A 26 -7.76 -4.97 8.90
C ILE A 26 -6.42 -4.89 9.65
N VAL A 27 -5.33 -4.91 8.90
CA VAL A 27 -4.01 -4.57 9.40
C VAL A 27 -3.80 -3.10 9.06
N LEU A 28 -3.89 -2.25 10.09
CA LEU A 28 -3.44 -0.88 9.95
C LEU A 28 -1.94 -0.91 9.68
N ALA A 29 -1.48 -0.11 8.72
CA ALA A 29 -0.06 0.23 8.64
C ALA A 29 0.35 0.75 10.02
N ASP A 30 1.46 0.21 10.55
CA ASP A 30 1.93 0.62 11.86
C ASP A 30 2.22 2.13 11.84
N LYS A 31 1.57 2.86 12.75
CA LYS A 31 1.72 4.31 12.89
C LYS A 31 2.92 4.67 13.79
N SER A 32 3.69 3.69 14.24
CA SER A 32 4.83 3.91 15.10
C SER A 32 6.01 4.51 14.32
N ASP A 33 6.77 5.38 14.98
CA ASP A 33 8.12 5.80 14.53
C ASP A 33 9.14 4.64 14.64
N GLN A 34 8.68 3.39 14.76
CA GLN A 34 9.49 2.19 14.95
C GLN A 34 9.45 1.26 13.73
N VAL A 35 8.79 1.65 12.64
CA VAL A 35 8.84 0.90 11.38
C VAL A 35 10.27 0.99 10.83
N VAL A 36 11.03 -0.09 11.02
CA VAL A 36 12.35 -0.23 10.43
C VAL A 36 12.18 -0.48 8.94
N GLN A 37 12.93 0.23 8.09
CA GLN A 37 12.81 0.08 6.64
C GLN A 37 13.15 -1.36 6.21
N PRO A 38 12.42 -1.91 5.22
CA PRO A 38 12.78 -3.19 4.63
C PRO A 38 14.05 -3.07 3.78
N THR A 39 14.64 -4.21 3.44
CA THR A 39 15.78 -4.26 2.51
C THR A 39 15.29 -4.40 1.05
N PRO A 40 16.01 -3.82 0.07
CA PRO A 40 15.65 -3.96 -1.34
C PRO A 40 15.92 -5.39 -1.82
N ILE A 41 15.11 -5.88 -2.77
CA ILE A 41 15.33 -7.22 -3.34
C ILE A 41 16.66 -7.23 -4.13
N PRO A 42 17.58 -8.17 -3.84
CA PRO A 42 18.83 -8.28 -4.57
C PRO A 42 18.59 -8.71 -6.03
N GLY A 43 19.25 -8.04 -6.97
CA GLY A 43 19.16 -8.35 -8.39
C GLY A 43 17.95 -7.71 -9.09
N GLY A 44 17.67 -8.11 -10.32
CA GLY A 44 16.60 -7.55 -11.15
C GLY A 44 16.98 -7.48 -12.63
N ASP A 45 15.99 -7.40 -13.53
CA ASP A 45 16.27 -7.18 -14.95
C ASP A 45 16.87 -5.76 -15.10
N PHE A 46 18.07 -5.67 -15.68
CA PHE A 46 18.79 -4.41 -15.88
C PHE A 46 19.02 -3.59 -14.59
N GLY A 47 19.13 -4.25 -13.43
CA GLY A 47 19.37 -3.56 -12.15
C GLY A 47 18.11 -2.99 -11.50
N THR A 48 16.93 -3.31 -12.02
CA THR A 48 15.64 -2.97 -11.39
C THR A 48 14.87 -4.23 -11.01
N HIS A 49 14.39 -4.30 -9.77
CA HIS A 49 13.56 -5.41 -9.30
C HIS A 49 12.05 -5.07 -9.30
N HIS A 50 11.63 -4.16 -10.19
CA HIS A 50 10.22 -3.82 -10.39
C HIS A 50 9.70 -4.55 -11.63
N PHE A 51 8.94 -5.61 -11.43
CA PHE A 51 8.35 -6.38 -12.52
C PHE A 51 6.87 -6.08 -12.67
N LEU A 52 6.37 -6.05 -13.90
CA LEU A 52 4.92 -6.09 -14.11
C LEU A 52 4.36 -7.45 -13.63
N PRO A 53 3.11 -7.48 -13.13
CA PRO A 53 2.48 -8.73 -12.70
C PRO A 53 2.48 -9.75 -13.86
N GLY A 54 2.96 -10.96 -13.60
CA GLY A 54 3.08 -11.99 -14.62
C GLY A 54 3.48 -13.34 -14.04
N ARG A 55 3.22 -14.42 -14.78
CA ARG A 55 3.59 -15.78 -14.36
C ARG A 55 5.11 -15.86 -14.20
N GLY A 56 5.57 -16.35 -13.04
CA GLY A 56 6.99 -16.50 -12.74
C GLY A 56 7.74 -15.18 -12.47
N LYS A 57 7.02 -14.05 -12.33
CA LYS A 57 7.61 -12.78 -11.89
C LYS A 57 7.43 -12.64 -10.38
N GLU A 58 8.50 -12.25 -9.70
CA GLU A 58 8.42 -11.83 -8.30
C GLU A 58 7.65 -10.51 -8.23
N VAL A 59 6.60 -10.48 -7.41
CA VAL A 59 5.68 -9.34 -7.30
C VAL A 59 5.85 -8.59 -5.98
N SER A 60 6.59 -9.15 -5.04
CA SER A 60 7.11 -8.42 -3.88
C SER A 60 8.07 -7.33 -4.34
N THR A 61 8.09 -6.23 -3.60
CA THR A 61 9.02 -5.10 -3.79
C THR A 61 10.00 -4.96 -2.62
N ILE A 62 9.95 -5.89 -1.66
CA ILE A 62 10.83 -5.93 -0.49
C ILE A 62 11.44 -7.32 -0.34
N ASN A 63 12.67 -7.35 0.16
CA ASN A 63 13.42 -8.59 0.36
C ASN A 63 13.06 -9.27 1.68
N ASN A 64 13.40 -10.56 1.79
CA ASN A 64 13.26 -11.35 3.01
C ASN A 64 11.86 -11.26 3.63
N PHE A 65 10.83 -11.28 2.78
CA PHE A 65 9.44 -11.15 3.19
C PHE A 65 8.73 -12.50 3.20
N ASN A 66 7.93 -12.71 4.25
CA ASN A 66 7.02 -13.82 4.37
C ASN A 66 5.63 -13.31 4.70
N GLY A 67 4.72 -13.40 3.73
CA GLY A 67 3.36 -12.95 3.91
C GLY A 67 2.59 -12.86 2.61
N MET A 68 1.50 -12.09 2.65
CA MET A 68 0.64 -11.88 1.51
C MET A 68 1.13 -10.69 0.69
N VAL A 69 1.22 -10.88 -0.63
CA VAL A 69 1.40 -9.80 -1.61
C VAL A 69 0.14 -9.75 -2.46
N ALA A 70 -0.53 -8.60 -2.50
CA ALA A 70 -1.68 -8.33 -3.34
C ALA A 70 -1.39 -7.18 -4.30
N ILE A 71 -2.07 -7.18 -5.44
CA ILE A 71 -1.89 -6.19 -6.50
C ILE A 71 -3.26 -5.59 -6.78
N GLY A 72 -3.36 -4.26 -6.65
CA GLY A 72 -4.53 -3.49 -7.01
C GLY A 72 -4.27 -2.70 -8.28
N GLN A 73 -4.88 -3.12 -9.39
CA GLN A 73 -4.95 -2.31 -10.60
C GLN A 73 -6.32 -1.64 -10.64
N LEU A 74 -6.35 -0.33 -10.45
CA LEU A 74 -7.55 0.48 -10.43
C LEU A 74 -7.55 1.44 -11.59
N ARG A 75 -8.66 1.51 -12.32
CA ARG A 75 -8.92 2.54 -13.30
C ARG A 75 -10.12 3.34 -12.85
N GLY A 76 -10.08 4.64 -13.09
CA GLY A 76 -11.17 5.51 -12.76
C GLY A 76 -11.06 6.80 -13.50
N ALA A 77 -11.87 7.75 -13.07
CA ALA A 77 -11.70 9.11 -13.52
C ALA A 77 -12.03 10.05 -12.36
N GLY A 78 -11.31 11.18 -12.29
CA GLY A 78 -11.56 12.30 -11.38
C GLY A 78 -12.02 13.57 -12.11
N THR A 79 -12.31 14.61 -11.36
CA THR A 79 -12.54 15.96 -11.89
C THR A 79 -11.35 16.81 -11.48
N GLY A 80 -10.57 17.25 -12.46
CA GLY A 80 -9.53 18.25 -12.24
C GLY A 80 -10.14 19.64 -12.35
N THR A 81 -9.86 20.49 -11.37
CA THR A 81 -10.27 21.89 -11.39
C THR A 81 -9.04 22.76 -11.59
N ASP A 82 -9.02 23.57 -12.64
CA ASP A 82 -8.02 24.62 -12.82
C ASP A 82 -8.20 25.67 -11.72
N THR A 83 -7.18 25.88 -10.89
CA THR A 83 -7.25 26.79 -9.74
C THR A 83 -7.18 28.27 -10.13
N ALA A 84 -6.78 28.60 -11.35
CA ALA A 84 -6.71 29.96 -11.86
C ALA A 84 -8.01 30.36 -12.59
N THR A 85 -8.58 29.46 -13.39
CA THR A 85 -9.77 29.75 -14.21
C THR A 85 -11.08 29.19 -13.63
N GLY A 86 -11.00 28.25 -12.69
CA GLY A 86 -12.15 27.52 -12.15
C GLY A 86 -12.75 26.48 -13.11
N ALA A 87 -12.16 26.31 -14.30
CA ALA A 87 -12.66 25.33 -15.28
C ALA A 87 -12.50 23.89 -14.76
N ALA A 88 -13.56 23.10 -14.87
CA ALA A 88 -13.57 21.69 -14.46
C ALA A 88 -13.44 20.77 -15.68
N THR A 89 -12.55 19.78 -15.59
CA THR A 89 -12.30 18.79 -16.65
C THR A 89 -12.39 17.38 -16.09
N ARG A 90 -13.06 16.48 -16.83
CA ARG A 90 -13.07 15.04 -16.52
C ARG A 90 -11.73 14.43 -16.94
N LEU A 91 -11.02 13.81 -16.01
CA LEU A 91 -9.71 13.19 -16.27
C LEU A 91 -9.75 11.71 -15.91
N SER A 92 -9.24 10.84 -16.78
CA SER A 92 -9.02 9.42 -16.47
C SER A 92 -7.75 9.22 -15.65
N PHE A 93 -7.75 8.25 -14.75
CA PHE A 93 -6.56 7.80 -14.03
C PHE A 93 -6.47 6.27 -14.03
N SER A 94 -5.25 5.78 -13.88
CA SER A 94 -4.94 4.39 -13.57
C SER A 94 -3.95 4.36 -12.43
N VAL A 95 -4.10 3.41 -11.52
CA VAL A 95 -3.20 3.17 -10.39
C VAL A 95 -2.88 1.69 -10.37
N ASP A 96 -1.59 1.39 -10.28
CA ASP A 96 -1.09 0.05 -10.02
C ASP A 96 -0.36 0.07 -8.67
N ASN A 97 -1.02 -0.45 -7.63
CA ASN A 97 -0.47 -0.51 -6.27
C ASN A 97 -0.22 -1.94 -5.84
N ARG A 98 0.80 -2.11 -5.00
CA ARG A 98 1.03 -3.35 -4.25
C ARG A 98 0.72 -3.16 -2.79
N PHE A 99 0.12 -4.19 -2.20
CA PHE A 99 -0.16 -4.29 -0.79
C PHE A 99 0.58 -5.49 -0.23
N LEU A 100 1.42 -5.28 0.77
CA LEU A 100 2.20 -6.34 1.41
C LEU A 100 1.83 -6.39 2.87
N VAL A 101 1.45 -7.56 3.38
CA VAL A 101 1.12 -7.76 4.80
C VAL A 101 1.80 -9.02 5.30
N GLY A 102 2.71 -8.89 6.25
CA GLY A 102 3.50 -10.03 6.73
C GLY A 102 4.73 -9.65 7.54
N GLU A 103 5.64 -10.61 7.62
CA GLU A 103 6.92 -10.48 8.31
C GLU A 103 8.04 -10.14 7.32
N TYR A 104 9.00 -9.32 7.72
CA TYR A 104 10.16 -8.95 6.91
C TYR A 104 11.43 -8.80 7.77
N ILE A 105 12.60 -8.89 7.15
CA ILE A 105 13.87 -8.53 7.79
C ILE A 105 14.21 -7.07 7.47
N GLY A 106 14.33 -6.25 8.50
CA GLY A 106 14.66 -4.84 8.40
C GLY A 106 16.12 -4.59 8.04
N ILE A 107 16.46 -3.34 7.74
CA ILE A 107 17.85 -2.90 7.55
C ILE A 107 18.74 -3.06 8.80
N ASP A 108 18.12 -3.28 9.97
CA ASP A 108 18.78 -3.63 11.23
C ASP A 108 19.10 -5.13 11.36
N GLY A 109 18.67 -5.95 10.39
CA GLY A 109 18.84 -7.40 10.39
C GLY A 109 17.86 -8.16 11.30
N MET A 110 16.87 -7.48 11.88
CA MET A 110 15.89 -8.09 12.80
C MET A 110 14.55 -8.37 12.10
N PRO A 111 13.77 -9.34 12.60
CA PRO A 111 12.42 -9.59 12.09
C PRO A 111 11.43 -8.53 12.57
N HIS A 112 10.58 -8.07 11.65
CA HIS A 112 9.53 -7.08 11.88
C HIS A 112 8.23 -7.54 11.21
N ARG A 113 7.09 -7.00 11.64
CA ARG A 113 5.77 -7.27 11.06
C ARG A 113 5.08 -5.96 10.71
N ALA A 114 4.65 -5.81 9.46
CA ALA A 114 3.99 -4.59 9.01
C ALA A 114 3.03 -4.83 7.83
N ALA A 115 2.30 -3.77 7.49
CA ALA A 115 1.54 -3.65 6.26
C ALA A 115 2.06 -2.45 5.45
N PHE A 116 2.30 -2.65 4.15
CA PHE A 116 2.83 -1.65 3.24
C PHE A 116 1.89 -1.43 2.06
N GLY A 117 1.76 -0.18 1.63
CA GLY A 117 1.24 0.20 0.32
C GLY A 117 2.39 0.83 -0.47
N VAL A 118 2.79 0.19 -1.57
CA VAL A 118 3.98 0.58 -2.34
C VAL A 118 3.70 0.58 -3.84
N PHE A 119 4.35 1.52 -4.52
CA PHE A 119 4.33 1.73 -5.96
C PHE A 119 5.71 2.17 -6.41
#